data_AF-A0A0Q5FSI5-F1
#
_entry.id   AF-A0A0Q5FSI5-F1
#
_cell.length_a   1.000
_cell.length_b   1.000
_cell.length_c   1.000
_cell.angle_alpha   90.00
_cell.angle_beta   90.00
_cell.angle_gamma   90.00
#
_symmetry.space_group_name_H-M   'P 1'
#
loop_
_entity.id
_entity.type
_entity.pdbx_description
1 polymer ?
#
loop_
_entity_poly.entity_id
_entity_poly.type
_entity_poly.pdbx_seq_one_letter_code
_entity_poly.pdbx_strand_id
1 'polypeptide(L)'
;MIAALLLTSCAPVPTADEATPAPTPPFSESTISITYVQDGEQRELVAHPSKPLCDWDGYITVIGEDLVVPNGVMLSLEDGSESTITGWVGDDGVAANFRSSGDVSIVRGEESSVLFVSDLEGFADIAPREVGVAASIDTVIGEWERVDATLTFAVTCPNE
;
A
#
# COMPACT_ATOMS: atom_id res chain seq x y z
N MET A 1 48.01 -55.73 35.02
CA MET A 1 47.17 -55.77 33.81
C MET A 1 46.49 -54.43 33.67
N ILE A 2 46.29 -53.99 32.43
CA ILE A 2 46.17 -52.60 31.98
C ILE A 2 44.81 -51.94 32.30
N ALA A 3 44.88 -50.61 32.36
CA ALA A 3 43.86 -49.59 32.52
C ALA A 3 42.59 -49.70 31.65
N ALA A 4 41.53 -49.03 32.12
CA ALA A 4 40.77 -47.98 31.41
C ALA A 4 39.24 -48.13 31.61
N LEU A 5 38.67 -47.25 32.43
CA LEU A 5 37.27 -46.86 32.32
C LEU A 5 37.21 -45.35 32.53
N LEU A 6 36.56 -44.68 31.57
CA LEU A 6 35.77 -43.43 31.66
C LEU A 6 35.95 -42.63 30.36
N LEU A 7 35.09 -42.91 29.38
CA LEU A 7 34.80 -41.97 28.28
C LEU A 7 33.45 -41.30 28.58
N THR A 8 33.57 -40.06 29.04
CA THR A 8 32.83 -38.86 28.66
C THR A 8 31.46 -39.04 27.98
N SER A 9 30.38 -38.74 28.71
CA SER A 9 29.08 -38.39 28.14
C SER A 9 28.75 -36.94 28.48
N CYS A 10 28.87 -36.06 27.49
CA CYS A 10 28.24 -34.75 27.47
C CYS A 10 27.78 -34.53 26.03
N ALA A 11 26.53 -34.92 25.75
CA ALA A 11 25.86 -34.46 24.55
C ALA A 11 25.44 -32.99 24.78
N PRO A 12 25.80 -32.04 23.90
CA PRO A 12 25.27 -30.69 24.00
C PRO A 12 23.77 -30.72 23.67
N VAL A 13 22.95 -30.25 24.60
CA VAL A 13 21.55 -29.90 24.35
C VAL A 13 21.56 -28.71 23.39
N PRO A 14 20.94 -28.77 22.21
CA PRO A 14 20.82 -27.60 21.35
C PRO A 14 19.84 -26.62 22.01
N THR A 15 20.41 -25.54 22.55
CA THR A 15 19.67 -24.31 22.87
C THR A 15 19.44 -23.57 21.56
N ALA A 16 18.21 -23.58 21.04
CA ALA A 16 17.77 -22.66 20.00
C ALA A 16 16.25 -22.63 19.98
N ASP A 17 15.66 -21.93 20.94
CA ASP A 17 14.40 -21.24 20.68
C ASP A 17 14.79 -19.89 20.05
N GLU A 18 15.31 -19.98 18.82
CA GLU A 18 15.50 -18.82 17.96
C GLU A 18 14.12 -18.53 17.39
N ALA A 19 13.37 -17.68 18.11
CA ALA A 19 12.15 -17.08 17.57
C ALA A 19 12.51 -16.53 16.19
N THR A 20 12.06 -17.22 15.14
CA THR A 20 12.23 -16.75 13.77
C THR A 20 11.58 -15.37 13.74
N PRO A 21 12.30 -14.30 13.38
CA PRO A 21 11.70 -12.98 13.30
C PRO A 21 10.50 -13.09 12.36
N ALA A 22 9.33 -12.67 12.83
CA ALA A 22 8.16 -12.58 11.98
C ALA A 22 8.56 -11.80 10.72
N PRO A 23 8.13 -12.22 9.52
CA PRO A 23 8.45 -11.51 8.29
C PRO A 23 8.04 -10.05 8.48
N THR A 24 9.03 -9.16 8.49
CA THR A 24 8.76 -7.73 8.46
C THR A 24 8.07 -7.46 7.14
N PRO A 25 6.85 -6.86 7.13
CA PRO A 25 6.21 -6.51 5.89
C PRO A 25 7.19 -5.71 5.03
N PRO A 26 7.28 -5.95 3.72
CA PRO A 26 8.21 -5.23 2.85
C PRO A 26 7.96 -3.71 2.82
N PHE A 27 6.85 -3.25 3.40
CA PHE A 27 6.41 -1.87 3.47
C PHE A 27 6.31 -1.46 4.94
N SER A 28 7.27 -0.65 5.40
CA SER A 28 7.24 -0.03 6.73
C SER A 28 6.38 1.23 6.75
N GLU A 29 6.09 1.81 5.58
CA GLU A 29 5.26 3.00 5.41
C GLU A 29 4.22 2.76 4.32
N SER A 30 3.01 3.27 4.55
CA SER A 30 1.94 3.20 3.56
C SER A 30 2.29 4.10 2.37
N THR A 31 2.16 3.59 1.15
CA THR A 31 2.54 4.26 -0.10
C THR A 31 1.52 3.99 -1.19
N ILE A 32 1.28 5.00 -2.03
CA ILE A 32 0.48 4.91 -3.24
C ILE A 32 1.28 5.55 -4.37
N SER A 33 1.40 4.86 -5.50
CA SER A 33 1.98 5.38 -6.74
C SER A 33 0.99 5.20 -7.88
N ILE A 34 0.70 6.28 -8.60
CA ILE A 34 -0.05 6.26 -9.86
C ILE A 34 0.93 6.63 -10.97
N THR A 35 1.19 5.69 -11.87
CA THR A 35 2.02 5.90 -13.07
C THR A 35 1.10 6.03 -14.28
N TYR A 36 1.37 7.00 -15.16
CA TYR A 36 0.57 7.23 -16.36
C TYR A 36 1.44 7.81 -17.49
N VAL A 37 0.92 7.78 -18.72
CA VAL A 37 1.58 8.42 -19.87
C VAL A 37 0.77 9.64 -20.29
N GLN A 38 1.41 10.81 -20.35
CA GLN A 38 0.83 12.04 -20.86
C GLN A 38 1.81 12.68 -21.84
N ASP A 39 1.32 13.12 -23.00
CA ASP A 39 2.14 13.70 -24.07
C ASP A 39 3.30 12.79 -24.54
N GLY A 40 3.16 11.47 -24.38
CA GLY A 40 4.18 10.47 -24.72
C GLY A 40 5.30 10.31 -23.67
N GLU A 41 5.19 11.00 -22.53
CA GLU A 41 6.12 10.88 -21.41
C GLU A 41 5.47 10.11 -20.25
N GLN A 42 6.21 9.17 -19.66
CA GLN A 42 5.78 8.50 -18.44
C GLN A 42 5.95 9.45 -17.25
N ARG A 43 4.90 9.56 -16.45
CA ARG A 43 4.84 10.35 -15.22
C ARG A 43 4.42 9.47 -14.06
N GLU A 44 4.80 9.89 -12.88
CA GLU A 44 4.51 9.18 -11.63
C GLU A 44 4.10 10.19 -10.56
N LEU A 45 3.05 9.86 -9.81
CA LEU A 45 2.63 10.58 -8.63
C LEU A 45 2.69 9.63 -7.44
N VAL A 46 3.45 10.01 -6.41
CA VAL A 46 3.67 9.19 -5.21
C VAL A 46 3.16 9.93 -3.99
N ALA A 47 2.45 9.22 -3.11
CA ALA A 47 2.01 9.74 -1.84
C ALA A 47 2.13 8.71 -0.72
N HIS A 48 2.16 9.23 0.51
CA HIS A 48 2.31 8.46 1.74
C HIS A 48 1.12 8.71 2.67
N PRO A 49 -0.01 8.01 2.45
CA PRO A 49 -1.17 8.17 3.32
C PRO A 49 -0.84 7.62 4.72
N SER A 50 -1.43 8.20 5.77
CA SER A 50 -1.05 7.85 7.16
C SER A 50 -2.23 7.56 8.08
N LYS A 51 -3.47 7.82 7.64
CA LYS A 51 -4.69 7.57 8.41
C LYS A 51 -5.51 6.43 7.80
N PRO A 52 -5.36 5.19 8.29
CA PRO A 52 -6.23 4.10 7.88
C PRO A 52 -7.62 4.20 8.53
N LEU A 53 -8.64 3.95 7.73
CA LEU A 53 -10.03 3.68 8.10
C LEU A 53 -10.37 2.32 7.49
N CYS A 54 -10.18 1.26 8.26
CA CYS A 54 -10.28 -0.11 7.75
C CYS A 54 -11.53 -0.79 8.28
N ASP A 55 -12.48 -1.05 7.39
CA ASP A 55 -13.61 -1.94 7.61
C ASP A 55 -13.39 -3.21 6.77
N TRP A 56 -12.98 -4.29 7.45
CA TRP A 56 -12.67 -5.57 6.79
C TRP A 56 -13.87 -6.25 6.13
N ASP A 57 -15.08 -5.88 6.54
CA ASP A 57 -16.35 -6.38 5.96
C ASP A 57 -16.94 -5.42 4.92
N GLY A 58 -16.23 -4.33 4.59
CA GLY A 58 -16.71 -3.28 3.72
C GLY A 58 -15.60 -2.57 2.96
N TYR A 59 -15.35 -1.32 3.33
CA TYR A 59 -14.38 -0.47 2.63
C TYR A 59 -13.14 -0.22 3.48
N ILE A 60 -11.98 -0.36 2.86
CA ILE A 60 -10.72 0.08 3.43
C ILE A 60 -10.33 1.38 2.75
N THR A 61 -10.25 2.45 3.53
CA THR A 61 -9.82 3.77 3.05
C THR A 61 -8.58 4.20 3.82
N VAL A 62 -7.50 4.59 3.14
CA VAL A 62 -6.32 5.16 3.80
C VAL A 62 -6.09 6.54 3.23
N ILE A 63 -6.04 7.57 4.08
CA ILE A 63 -5.98 8.97 3.66
C ILE A 63 -4.72 9.67 4.19
N GLY A 64 -4.19 10.61 3.41
CA GLY A 64 -3.17 11.55 3.87
C GLY A 64 -3.74 12.60 4.82
N GLU A 65 -2.89 13.16 5.67
CA GLU A 65 -3.27 14.27 6.56
C GLU A 65 -3.17 15.65 5.90
N ASP A 66 -2.42 15.74 4.81
CA ASP A 66 -2.14 17.01 4.16
C ASP A 66 -3.33 17.46 3.29
N LEU A 67 -4.00 18.50 3.75
CA LEU A 67 -5.08 19.15 3.01
C LEU A 67 -4.57 19.94 1.80
N VAL A 68 -3.27 20.22 1.72
CA VAL A 68 -2.59 20.79 0.56
C VAL A 68 -2.21 19.71 -0.45
N VAL A 69 -2.18 18.43 -0.08
CA VAL A 69 -1.83 17.35 -1.02
C VAL A 69 -2.71 16.13 -0.74
N PRO A 70 -4.02 16.20 -1.05
CA PRO A 70 -4.94 15.13 -0.72
C PRO A 70 -4.52 13.85 -1.43
N ASN A 71 -4.35 12.78 -0.66
CA ASN A 71 -3.96 11.48 -1.17
C ASN A 71 -4.67 10.37 -0.40
N GLY A 72 -4.80 9.22 -1.02
CA GLY A 72 -5.40 8.06 -0.40
C GLY A 72 -5.84 6.97 -1.37
N VAL A 73 -6.27 5.86 -0.80
CA VAL A 73 -6.81 4.71 -1.54
C VAL A 73 -8.08 4.27 -0.85
N MET A 74 -9.07 3.87 -1.63
CA MET A 74 -10.30 3.22 -1.18
C MET A 74 -10.42 1.88 -1.90
N LEU A 75 -10.61 0.84 -1.10
CA LEU A 75 -10.75 -0.54 -1.54
C LEU A 75 -12.13 -1.02 -1.11
N SER A 76 -12.87 -1.66 -2.01
CA SER A 76 -14.04 -2.46 -1.69
C SER A 76 -13.64 -3.92 -1.78
N LEU A 77 -13.55 -4.60 -0.64
CA LEU A 77 -13.27 -6.03 -0.59
C LEU A 77 -14.59 -6.77 -0.77
N GLU A 78 -14.82 -7.35 -1.95
CA GLU A 78 -15.99 -8.18 -2.19
C GLU A 78 -15.64 -9.67 -2.00
N ASP A 79 -16.47 -10.40 -1.25
CA ASP A 79 -16.26 -11.84 -1.05
C ASP A 79 -16.54 -12.60 -2.35
N GLY A 80 -15.48 -13.13 -2.98
CA GLY A 80 -15.57 -13.96 -4.18
C GLY A 80 -15.64 -13.23 -5.52
N SER A 81 -15.46 -11.90 -5.56
CA SER A 81 -15.26 -11.09 -6.77
C SER A 81 -14.00 -10.23 -6.69
N GLU A 82 -13.56 -9.69 -7.83
CA GLU A 82 -12.43 -8.76 -7.88
C GLU A 82 -12.73 -7.52 -7.02
N SER A 83 -11.73 -7.05 -6.26
CA SER A 83 -11.90 -5.86 -5.43
C SER A 83 -11.99 -4.62 -6.32
N THR A 84 -12.92 -3.71 -6.01
CA THR A 84 -12.93 -2.39 -6.65
C THR A 84 -11.91 -1.50 -5.96
N ILE A 85 -11.02 -0.90 -6.74
CA ILE A 85 -9.88 -0.13 -6.23
C ILE A 85 -9.95 1.28 -6.81
N THR A 86 -10.02 2.27 -5.93
CA THR A 86 -9.92 3.69 -6.28
C THR A 86 -8.72 4.29 -5.58
N GLY A 87 -7.74 4.80 -6.34
CA GLY A 87 -6.58 5.49 -5.81
C GLY A 87 -6.63 6.98 -6.12
N TRP A 88 -6.12 7.82 -5.24
CA TRP A 88 -5.93 9.23 -5.55
C TRP A 88 -4.66 9.81 -4.98
N VAL A 89 -4.03 10.65 -5.80
CA VAL A 89 -2.84 11.40 -5.44
C VAL A 89 -2.96 12.80 -6.01
N GLY A 90 -2.94 13.80 -5.13
CA GLY A 90 -2.59 15.17 -5.50
C GLY A 90 -1.09 15.41 -5.36
N ASP A 91 -0.58 16.37 -6.13
CA ASP A 91 0.75 16.98 -5.96
C ASP A 91 0.65 18.48 -6.30
N ASP A 92 1.74 19.22 -6.13
CA ASP A 92 1.86 20.62 -6.54
C ASP A 92 1.77 20.76 -8.06
N GLY A 93 0.53 20.99 -8.55
CA GLY A 93 0.25 21.28 -9.95
C GLY A 93 -0.66 20.28 -10.65
N VAL A 94 -0.90 19.10 -10.06
CA VAL A 94 -1.71 18.04 -10.68
C VAL A 94 -2.46 17.19 -9.64
N ALA A 95 -3.60 16.66 -10.02
CA ALA A 95 -4.34 15.65 -9.27
C ALA A 95 -4.67 14.45 -10.18
N ALA A 96 -4.65 13.25 -9.60
CA ALA A 96 -4.98 12.01 -10.28
C ALA A 96 -6.02 11.20 -9.47
N ASN A 97 -7.03 10.69 -10.16
CA ASN A 97 -8.01 9.73 -9.63
C ASN A 97 -7.96 8.44 -10.47
N PHE A 98 -7.36 7.39 -9.92
CA PHE A 98 -7.26 6.08 -10.54
C PHE A 98 -8.46 5.20 -10.19
N ARG A 99 -8.96 4.41 -11.14
CA ARG A 99 -10.00 3.40 -10.92
C ARG A 99 -9.71 2.13 -11.69
N SER A 100 -9.79 0.99 -11.00
CA SER A 100 -9.76 -0.34 -11.61
C SER A 100 -10.41 -1.38 -10.69
N SER A 101 -10.46 -2.62 -11.15
CA SER A 101 -10.80 -3.80 -10.35
C SER A 101 -9.68 -4.82 -10.44
N GLY A 102 -9.39 -5.53 -9.35
CA GLY A 102 -8.38 -6.58 -9.35
C GLY A 102 -8.20 -7.23 -7.99
N ASP A 103 -7.26 -8.18 -7.94
CA ASP A 103 -6.92 -8.90 -6.72
C ASP A 103 -6.05 -8.05 -5.79
N VAL A 104 -6.43 -7.96 -4.52
CA VAL A 104 -5.63 -7.33 -3.47
C VAL A 104 -4.92 -8.41 -2.66
N SER A 105 -3.60 -8.31 -2.54
CA SER A 105 -2.82 -9.20 -1.69
C SER A 105 -2.85 -8.70 -0.25
N ILE A 106 -3.07 -9.61 0.70
CA ILE A 106 -3.16 -9.28 2.14
C ILE A 106 -2.18 -10.15 2.92
N VAL A 107 -1.23 -9.51 3.61
CA VAL A 107 -0.37 -10.17 4.61
C VAL A 107 -0.90 -9.83 5.99
N ARG A 108 -1.43 -10.82 6.70
CA ARG A 108 -1.93 -10.64 8.07
C ARG A 108 -0.81 -10.80 9.10
N GLY A 109 -0.57 -9.78 9.90
CA GLY A 109 0.26 -9.83 11.11
C GLY A 109 -0.57 -10.02 12.37
N GLU A 110 0.06 -9.96 13.54
CA GLU A 110 -0.62 -10.09 14.84
C GLU A 110 -1.49 -8.85 15.16
N GLU A 111 -0.93 -7.65 15.03
CA GLU A 111 -1.61 -6.38 15.36
C GLU A 111 -2.17 -5.65 14.13
N SER A 112 -1.56 -5.87 12.97
CA SER A 112 -1.93 -5.19 11.72
C SER A 112 -1.75 -6.09 10.51
N SER A 113 -2.47 -5.80 9.44
CA SER A 113 -2.32 -6.40 8.13
C SER A 113 -1.81 -5.38 7.12
N VAL A 114 -1.04 -5.85 6.14
CA VAL A 114 -0.61 -5.04 5.00
C VAL A 114 -1.37 -5.50 3.76
N LEU A 115 -2.07 -4.55 3.13
CA LEU A 115 -2.75 -4.73 1.86
C LEU A 115 -1.91 -4.11 0.76
N PHE A 116 -1.72 -4.81 -0.33
CA PHE A 116 -0.90 -4.29 -1.42
C PHE A 116 -1.33 -4.82 -2.78
N VAL A 117 -1.02 -4.02 -3.79
CA VAL A 117 -1.20 -4.29 -5.21
C VAL A 117 0.01 -3.72 -5.94
N SER A 118 0.50 -4.42 -6.95
CA SER A 118 1.58 -3.96 -7.83
C SER A 118 1.06 -3.87 -9.25
N ASP A 119 1.34 -2.75 -9.91
CA ASP A 119 1.17 -2.55 -11.35
C ASP A 119 -0.24 -2.88 -11.86
N LEU A 120 -1.27 -2.53 -11.08
CA LEU A 120 -2.65 -2.73 -11.49
C LEU A 120 -3.01 -1.78 -12.62
N GLU A 121 -3.27 -2.34 -13.79
CA GLU A 121 -3.71 -1.58 -14.95
C GLU A 121 -5.13 -1.04 -14.77
N GLY A 122 -5.37 0.17 -15.30
CA GLY A 122 -6.66 0.82 -15.26
C GLY A 122 -6.61 2.18 -15.94
N PHE A 123 -7.48 3.08 -15.48
CA PHE A 123 -7.53 4.45 -15.98
C PHE A 123 -7.36 5.43 -14.83
N ALA A 124 -6.67 6.54 -15.11
CA ALA A 124 -6.65 7.70 -14.24
C ALA A 124 -7.32 8.89 -14.92
N ASP A 125 -8.18 9.59 -14.20
CA ASP A 125 -8.59 10.94 -14.56
C ASP A 125 -7.54 11.90 -13.95
N ILE A 126 -6.88 12.70 -14.79
CA ILE A 126 -5.82 13.65 -14.43
C ILE A 126 -6.32 15.08 -14.68
N ALA A 127 -6.07 15.98 -13.73
CA ALA A 127 -6.41 17.39 -13.91
C ALA A 127 -5.35 18.31 -13.30
N PRO A 128 -5.14 19.51 -13.88
CA PRO A 128 -4.23 20.50 -13.32
C PRO A 128 -4.78 21.06 -12.00
N ARG A 129 -3.86 21.46 -11.12
CA ARG A 129 -4.15 21.99 -9.80
C ARG A 129 -3.36 23.26 -9.50
N GLU A 130 -3.90 24.12 -8.64
CA GLU A 130 -3.17 25.25 -8.10
C GLU A 130 -2.14 24.81 -7.04
N VAL A 131 -0.91 25.30 -7.17
CA VAL A 131 0.23 24.98 -6.29
C VAL A 131 0.07 25.67 -4.93
N GLY A 132 0.31 24.94 -3.84
CA GLY A 132 0.31 25.50 -2.48
C GLY A 132 -1.06 25.93 -1.93
N VAL A 133 -2.16 25.54 -2.58
CA VAL A 133 -3.52 25.83 -2.12
C VAL A 133 -4.15 24.57 -1.52
N ALA A 134 -4.61 24.68 -0.27
CA ALA A 134 -5.38 23.62 0.39
C ALA A 134 -6.65 23.32 -0.42
N ALA A 135 -6.82 22.07 -0.83
CA ALA A 135 -7.85 21.67 -1.77
C ALA A 135 -8.24 20.21 -1.51
N SER A 136 -9.51 19.88 -1.69
CA SER A 136 -9.91 18.47 -1.82
C SER A 136 -9.48 17.94 -3.18
N ILE A 137 -9.52 16.62 -3.37
CA ILE A 137 -9.30 16.00 -4.69
C ILE A 137 -10.20 16.57 -5.80
N ASP A 138 -11.40 17.05 -5.44
CA ASP A 138 -12.36 17.65 -6.37
C ASP A 138 -12.04 19.10 -6.73
N THR A 139 -11.03 19.70 -6.11
CA THR A 139 -10.65 21.10 -6.32
C THR A 139 -9.54 21.19 -7.36
N VAL A 140 -9.93 21.22 -8.63
CA VAL A 140 -9.05 21.32 -9.80
C VAL A 140 -9.35 22.60 -10.59
N ILE A 141 -8.36 23.09 -11.35
CA ILE A 141 -8.47 24.36 -12.10
C ILE A 141 -8.78 24.16 -13.60
N GLY A 142 -8.94 22.91 -14.04
CA GLY A 142 -9.15 22.56 -15.44
C GLY A 142 -10.07 21.36 -15.62
N GLU A 143 -10.19 20.92 -16.87
CA GLU A 143 -10.92 19.70 -17.22
C GLU A 143 -10.11 18.46 -16.86
N TRP A 144 -10.82 17.39 -16.53
CA TRP A 144 -10.22 16.08 -16.30
C TRP A 144 -9.94 15.40 -17.66
N GLU A 145 -8.71 14.96 -17.84
CA GLU A 145 -8.27 14.13 -18.95
C GLU A 145 -8.18 12.67 -18.48
N ARG A 146 -8.78 11.74 -19.23
CA ARG A 146 -8.65 10.31 -18.94
C ARG A 146 -7.45 9.72 -19.68
N VAL A 147 -6.57 9.04 -18.95
CA VAL A 147 -5.38 8.38 -19.47
C VAL A 147 -5.27 6.93 -18.98
N ASP A 148 -4.56 6.10 -19.73
CA ASP A 148 -4.12 4.78 -19.26
C ASP A 148 -3.12 4.97 -18.12
N ALA A 149 -3.30 4.19 -17.05
CA ALA A 149 -2.49 4.30 -15.86
C ALA A 149 -2.30 2.94 -15.17
N THR A 150 -1.28 2.86 -14.32
CA THR A 150 -1.09 1.78 -13.38
C THR A 150 -1.09 2.30 -11.95
N LEU A 151 -1.63 1.50 -11.03
CA LEU A 151 -1.63 1.75 -9.59
C LEU A 151 -0.79 0.71 -8.88
N THR A 152 0.14 1.18 -8.05
CA THR A 152 0.84 0.38 -7.05
C THR A 152 0.56 0.97 -5.69
N PHE A 153 0.13 0.16 -4.73
CA PHE A 153 -0.01 0.63 -3.35
C PHE A 153 0.39 -0.45 -2.37
N ALA A 154 0.82 0.00 -1.19
CA ALA A 154 0.93 -0.81 0.01
C ALA A 154 0.41 0.01 1.17
N VAL A 155 -0.58 -0.49 1.90
CA VAL A 155 -1.16 0.21 3.05
C VAL A 155 -1.29 -0.71 4.24
N THR A 156 -1.13 -0.14 5.43
CA THR A 156 -1.23 -0.88 6.69
C THR A 156 -2.56 -0.58 7.36
N CYS A 157 -3.30 -1.65 7.69
CA CYS A 157 -4.55 -1.59 8.43
C CYS A 157 -4.40 -2.30 9.78
N PRO A 158 -4.92 -1.75 10.89
CA PRO A 158 -5.09 -2.52 12.12
C PRO A 158 -6.05 -3.70 11.90
N ASN A 159 -5.87 -4.77 12.67
CA ASN A 159 -6.69 -5.99 12.59
C ASN A 159 -8.02 -5.89 13.37
N GLU A 160 -8.34 -4.71 13.92
CA GLU A 160 -9.47 -4.48 14.84
C GLU A 160 -10.84 -4.62 14.18
#